data_AF-A0A258UW16-F1
#
_entry.id   AF-A0A258UW16-F1
#
_cell.length_a   1.000
_cell.length_b   1.000
_cell.length_c   1.000
_cell.angle_alpha   90.00
_cell.angle_beta   90.00
_cell.angle_gamma   90.00
#
_symmetry.space_group_name_H-M   'P 1'
#
loop_
_entity.id
_entity.type
_entity.pdbx_description
1 polymer ?
#
loop_
_entity_poly.entity_id
_entity_poly.type
_entity_poly.pdbx_seq_one_letter_code
_entity_poly.pdbx_strand_id
1 'polypeptide(L)' 'MTAPARISQADMERATKSVKAAGFERARIVMDLSRSTIEIIIGESANVDQADATNEWTDDDV' A
#
# COMPACT_ATOMS: atom_id res chain seq x y z
N MET A 1 -31.25 -1.79 -1.77
CA MET A 1 -30.25 -0.89 -2.39
C MET A 1 -28.89 -1.53 -2.24
N THR A 2 -28.34 -2.11 -3.29
CA THR A 2 -27.00 -2.73 -3.26
C THR A 2 -26.17 -2.10 -4.37
N ALA A 3 -25.74 -0.87 -4.13
CA ALA A 3 -24.69 -0.30 -4.98
C ALA A 3 -23.42 -1.14 -4.75
N PRO A 4 -22.67 -1.49 -5.81
CA PRO A 4 -21.40 -2.19 -5.66
C PRO A 4 -20.47 -1.37 -4.77
N ALA A 5 -19.86 -2.00 -3.77
CA ALA A 5 -18.81 -1.36 -2.98
C ALA A 5 -17.63 -1.07 -3.91
N ARG A 6 -17.41 0.22 -4.20
CA ARG A 6 -16.31 0.69 -5.04
C ARG A 6 -15.39 1.52 -4.19
N ILE A 7 -14.12 1.17 -4.20
CA ILE A 7 -13.08 2.04 -3.69
C ILE A 7 -12.81 3.06 -4.79
N SER A 8 -13.01 4.32 -4.44
CA SER A 8 -12.93 5.46 -5.34
C SER A 8 -11.75 6.36 -4.96
N GLN A 9 -11.47 7.34 -5.83
CA GLN A 9 -10.48 8.38 -5.50
C GLN A 9 -10.82 9.13 -4.21
N ALA A 10 -12.11 9.30 -3.90
CA ALA A 10 -12.53 9.94 -2.65
C ALA A 10 -12.08 9.14 -1.40
N ASP A 11 -12.01 7.81 -1.49
CA ASP A 11 -11.51 6.95 -0.40
C ASP A 11 -10.01 7.13 -0.20
N MET A 12 -9.25 7.19 -1.30
CA MET A 12 -7.81 7.48 -1.27
C MET A 12 -7.52 8.87 -0.69
N GLU A 13 -8.30 9.88 -1.06
CA GLU A 13 -8.16 11.23 -0.51
C GLU A 13 -8.44 11.28 0.99
N ARG A 14 -9.45 10.54 1.46
CA ARG A 14 -9.73 10.45 2.90
C ARG A 14 -8.58 9.81 3.65
N ALA A 15 -8.06 8.68 3.18
CA ALA A 15 -6.94 7.99 3.82
C ALA A 15 -5.67 8.87 3.87
N THR A 16 -5.32 9.51 2.75
CA THR A 16 -4.13 10.37 2.67
C THR A 16 -4.26 11.65 3.49
N LYS A 17 -5.45 12.26 3.57
CA LYS A 17 -5.72 13.40 4.47
C LYS A 17 -5.52 13.01 5.93
N SER A 18 -5.97 11.82 6.34
CA SER A 18 -5.77 11.32 7.70
C SER A 18 -4.29 11.11 8.03
N VAL A 19 -3.51 10.55 7.10
CA VAL A 19 -2.05 10.38 7.28
C VAL A 19 -1.34 11.73 7.42
N LYS A 20 -1.69 12.69 6.57
CA LYS A 20 -1.13 14.05 6.62
C LYS A 20 -1.52 14.79 7.91
N ALA A 21 -2.77 14.66 8.35
CA ALA A 21 -3.25 15.25 9.61
C ALA A 21 -2.54 14.66 10.84
N ALA A 22 -2.13 13.39 10.77
CA ALA A 22 -1.30 12.75 11.78
C ALA A 22 0.17 13.22 11.75
N GLY A 23 0.59 14.01 10.76
CA GLY A 23 1.93 14.59 10.67
C GLY A 23 2.95 13.72 9.93
N PHE A 24 2.51 12.70 9.20
CA PHE A 24 3.41 11.78 8.51
C PHE A 24 3.38 12.02 7.00
N GLU A 25 4.57 11.99 6.39
CA GLU A 25 4.74 12.14 4.95
C GLU A 25 4.51 10.81 4.20
N ARG A 26 4.78 9.68 4.87
CA ARG A 26 4.73 8.34 4.30
C ARG A 26 3.94 7.39 5.21
N ALA A 27 3.15 6.52 4.58
CA ALA A 27 2.43 5.44 5.25
C ALA A 27 2.22 4.27 4.28
N ARG A 28 2.09 3.06 4.84
CA ARG A 28 1.70 1.84 4.13
C ARG A 28 0.23 1.54 4.42
N ILE A 29 -0.56 1.31 3.39
CA ILE A 29 -1.95 0.90 3.53
C ILE A 29 -2.03 -0.58 3.19
N VAL A 30 -2.46 -1.39 4.15
CA VAL A 30 -2.66 -2.84 3.99
C VAL A 30 -4.16 -3.11 4.00
N MET A 31 -4.64 -3.83 2.99
CA MET A 31 -6.02 -4.26 2.88
C MET A 31 -6.08 -5.77 3.00
N ASP A 32 -6.64 -6.26 4.11
CA ASP A 32 -6.83 -7.67 4.33
C ASP A 32 -8.29 -8.03 4.05
N LEU A 33 -8.53 -8.63 2.87
CA LEU A 33 -9.87 -9.05 2.45
C LEU A 33 -10.38 -10.26 3.23
N SER A 34 -9.48 -11.10 3.76
CA SER A 34 -9.86 -12.28 4.55
C SER A 34 -10.43 -11.88 5.90
N ARG A 35 -9.85 -10.83 6.50
CA ARG A 35 -10.29 -10.26 7.79
C ARG A 35 -11.24 -9.07 7.61
N SER A 36 -11.45 -8.63 6.37
CA SER A 36 -12.26 -7.44 6.03
C SER A 36 -11.78 -6.17 6.76
N THR A 37 -10.46 -5.99 6.85
CA THR A 37 -9.83 -4.85 7.54
C THR A 37 -8.96 -4.01 6.61
N ILE A 38 -8.84 -2.72 6.95
CA ILE A 38 -7.89 -1.78 6.35
C ILE A 38 -7.01 -1.23 7.47
N GLU A 39 -5.70 -1.40 7.34
CA GLU A 39 -4.70 -0.92 8.28
C GLU A 39 -3.83 0.15 7.62
N ILE A 40 -3.66 1.28 8.29
CA ILE A 40 -2.74 2.34 7.85
C ILE A 40 -1.56 2.33 8.82
N ILE A 41 -0.43 1.80 8.36
CA ILE A 41 0.81 1.71 9.11
C ILE A 41 1.59 2.99 8.86
N ILE A 42 1.75 3.76 9.93
CA ILE A 42 2.32 5.10 9.90
C ILE A 42 3.79 5.02 10.34
N GLY A 43 4.69 5.75 9.67
CA GLY A 43 6.11 5.77 10.05
C GLY A 43 6.96 4.63 9.48
N GLU A 44 6.35 3.66 8.77
CA GLU A 44 7.08 2.85 7.80
C GLU A 44 7.45 3.76 6.62
N SER A 45 8.65 4.34 6.68
CA SER A 45 9.40 4.59 5.45
C SER A 45 9.42 3.27 4.71
N ALA A 46 9.00 3.26 3.43
CA ALA A 46 9.07 2.08 2.58
C ALA A 46 10.32 1.30 2.95
N ASN A 47 10.15 0.11 3.53
CA ASN A 47 11.30 -0.75 3.73
C ASN A 47 11.73 -1.09 2.30
N VAL A 48 12.74 -0.37 1.82
CA VAL A 48 13.35 -0.56 0.50
C VAL A 48 14.11 -1.90 0.49
N ASP A 49 14.05 -2.69 1.56
CA ASP A 49 14.58 -4.05 1.65
C ASP A 49 13.71 -5.11 0.94
N GLN A 50 12.84 -4.72 0.00
CA GLN A 50 12.24 -5.66 -0.96
C GLN A 50 12.31 -5.12 -2.40
N ALA A 51 13.41 -4.46 -2.73
CA ALA A 51 13.84 -4.22 -4.11
C ALA A 51 14.96 -5.16 -4.58
N ASP A 52 15.21 -6.26 -3.86
CA ASP A 52 16.28 -7.23 -4.19
C ASP A 52 15.79 -8.69 -4.22
N ALA A 53 14.56 -8.92 -4.67
CA ALA A 53 14.18 -10.24 -5.18
C ALA A 53 14.67 -10.36 -6.63
N THR A 54 15.98 -10.58 -6.76
CA THR A 54 16.62 -11.48 -7.73
C THR A 54 15.94 -11.58 -9.10
N ASN A 55 16.30 -10.69 -10.04
CA ASN A 55 16.35 -11.09 -11.44
C ASN A 55 17.79 -11.50 -11.77
N GLU A 56 18.18 -12.68 -11.28
CA GLU A 56 19.27 -13.46 -11.88
C GLU A 56 18.78 -13.98 -13.23
N TRP A 57 18.84 -13.15 -14.26
CA TRP A 57 18.96 -13.64 -15.63
C TRP A 57 20.44 -13.67 -15.96
N THR A 58 21.11 -14.76 -15.57
CA THR A 58 22.34 -15.20 -16.22
C THR A 58 21.96 -15.72 -17.59
N ASP A 59 22.11 -14.89 -18.62
CA ASP A 59 22.08 -15.33 -20.02
C ASP A 59 23.53 -15.43 -20.53
N ASP A 60 24.27 -16.34 -19.89
CA ASP A 60 25.48 -16.95 -20.42
C ASP A 60 25.07 -18.29 -21.03
N ASP A 61 24.27 -18.24 -22.10
CA ASP A 61 23.96 -19.39 -22.94
C ASP A 61 23.98 -18.95 -24.43
N VAL A 62 25.02 -19.45 -25.13
CA VAL A 62 25.35 -19.54 -26.59
C VAL A 62 25.78 -18.31 -27.40
#